data_AF-A0A6C0I6A7-F1
#
_entry.id   AF-A0A6C0I6A7-F1
#
_cell.length_a   1.000
_cell.length_b   1.000
_cell.length_c   1.000
_cell.angle_alpha   90.00
_cell.angle_beta   90.00
_cell.angle_gamma   90.00
#
_symmetry.space_group_name_H-M   'P 1'
#
loop_
_entity.id
_entity.type
_entity.pdbx_description
1 polymer ?
#
loop_
_entity_poly.entity_id
_entity_poly.type
_entity_poly.pdbx_seq_one_letter_code
_entity_poly.pdbx_strand_id
1 'polypeptide(L)'
;MICYFLIIYLIYIQTVNTVLQELFHMNNNGWKIVGNKNVTDAVFRPYSLNGLMSHYIIGDDKVINVDSKRKDDSNLWYFSKQFPTNFSLKNSSIFSFTMSSFSGDFKNPNSPLSALIRVTNNVTNELIIFPVNHLIKKYNGSIQEFVVPMVHTLWLNGLNYTQIGVNHFKNVLQNVKQIDILGDWTRGNETMGLDNVLIG
;
A
#
# COMPACT_ATOMS: atom_id res chain seq x y z
N MET A 1 -21.60 20.73 18.78
CA MET A 1 -21.11 19.33 18.83
C MET A 1 -20.19 18.93 17.66
N ILE A 2 -20.17 19.68 16.54
CA ILE A 2 -19.28 19.39 15.38
C ILE A 2 -17.84 19.88 15.61
N CYS A 3 -17.67 20.98 16.35
CA CYS A 3 -16.36 21.59 16.61
C CYS A 3 -15.44 20.70 17.47
N TYR A 4 -16.00 19.89 18.38
CA TYR A 4 -15.23 19.01 19.26
C TYR A 4 -14.60 17.83 18.50
N PHE A 5 -15.27 17.29 17.47
CA PHE A 5 -14.73 16.23 16.63
C PHE A 5 -13.60 16.72 15.72
N LEU A 6 -13.72 17.94 15.17
CA LEU A 6 -12.66 18.58 14.38
C LEU A 6 -11.42 18.88 15.22
N ILE A 7 -11.61 19.33 16.46
CA ILE A 7 -10.50 19.60 17.39
C ILE A 7 -9.82 18.30 17.83
N ILE A 8 -10.56 17.21 18.09
CA ILE A 8 -9.96 15.90 18.40
C ILE A 8 -9.19 15.34 17.19
N TYR A 9 -9.71 15.50 15.96
CA TYR A 9 -9.03 15.08 14.74
C TYR A 9 -7.74 15.89 14.49
N LEU A 10 -7.77 17.22 14.71
CA LEU A 10 -6.60 18.10 14.59
C LEU A 10 -5.54 17.84 15.68
N ILE A 11 -5.95 17.52 16.92
CA ILE A 11 -5.03 17.13 18.00
C ILE A 11 -4.45 15.73 17.77
N TYR A 12 -5.22 14.79 17.21
CA TYR A 12 -4.72 13.46 16.86
C TYR A 12 -3.56 13.55 15.86
N ILE A 13 -3.70 14.37 14.81
CA ILE A 13 -2.65 14.59 13.80
C ILE A 13 -1.35 15.16 14.43
N GLN A 14 -1.44 16.00 15.47
CA GLN A 14 -0.25 16.55 16.14
C GLN A 14 0.53 15.55 17.01
N THR A 15 -0.02 14.36 17.28
CA THR A 15 0.63 13.33 18.14
C THR A 15 1.13 12.11 17.39
N VAL A 16 0.87 12.03 16.08
CA VAL A 16 1.39 10.97 15.23
C VAL A 16 2.87 11.26 14.97
N ASN A 17 3.76 10.51 15.62
CA ASN A 17 5.19 10.58 15.34
C ASN A 17 5.43 10.03 13.94
N THR A 18 5.52 10.92 12.95
CA THR A 18 5.75 10.54 11.55
C THR A 18 7.10 9.83 11.43
N VAL A 19 7.04 8.56 11.04
CA VAL A 19 8.21 7.71 10.76
C VAL A 19 8.61 7.80 9.29
N LEU A 20 7.63 7.90 8.39
CA LEU A 20 7.84 8.04 6.95
C LEU A 20 6.79 8.99 6.36
N GLN A 21 7.23 9.88 5.48
CA GLN A 21 6.35 10.70 4.66
C GLN A 21 6.92 10.83 3.25
N GLU A 22 6.14 10.44 2.24
CA GLU A 22 6.50 10.50 0.82
C GLU A 22 5.43 11.29 0.06
N LEU A 23 5.74 12.55 -0.26
CA LEU A 23 4.90 13.46 -1.04
C LEU A 23 5.38 13.63 -2.49
N PHE A 24 6.42 12.88 -2.86
CA PHE A 24 7.02 12.84 -4.20
C PHE A 24 7.32 14.22 -4.83
N HIS A 25 7.75 15.22 -4.07
CA HIS A 25 7.93 16.58 -4.61
C HIS A 25 8.95 16.71 -5.74
N MET A 26 9.95 15.81 -5.81
CA MET A 26 11.09 15.96 -6.73
C MET A 26 11.33 14.74 -7.62
N ASN A 27 11.00 13.53 -7.15
CA ASN A 27 11.22 12.28 -7.87
C ASN A 27 10.39 11.15 -7.25
N ASN A 28 10.64 9.91 -7.67
CA ASN A 28 9.94 8.72 -7.20
C ASN A 28 10.40 8.19 -5.83
N ASN A 29 11.34 8.88 -5.18
CA ASN A 29 11.96 8.55 -3.90
C ASN A 29 12.44 7.09 -3.81
N GLY A 30 12.89 6.49 -4.92
CA GLY A 30 13.37 5.11 -4.95
C GLY A 30 12.27 4.04 -4.85
N TRP A 31 10.99 4.42 -5.03
CA TRP A 31 9.90 3.48 -5.21
C TRP A 31 10.00 2.77 -6.56
N LYS A 32 9.74 1.47 -6.55
CA LYS A 32 9.79 0.59 -7.71
C LYS A 32 8.45 -0.09 -7.95
N ILE A 33 8.22 -0.58 -9.15
CA ILE A 33 7.15 -1.50 -9.47
C ILE A 33 7.73 -2.90 -9.44
N VAL A 34 7.20 -3.77 -8.57
CA VAL A 34 7.64 -5.16 -8.41
C VAL A 34 6.46 -6.11 -8.62
N GLY A 35 6.70 -7.23 -9.29
CA GLY A 35 5.66 -8.20 -9.64
C GLY A 35 5.74 -8.55 -11.12
N ASN A 36 4.92 -9.50 -11.57
CA ASN A 36 4.88 -9.92 -12.98
C ASN A 36 6.26 -10.22 -13.61
N LYS A 37 7.17 -10.76 -12.79
CA LYS A 37 8.57 -11.13 -13.12
C LYS A 37 9.48 -9.95 -13.51
N ASN A 38 9.03 -8.72 -13.32
CA ASN A 38 9.81 -7.52 -13.63
C ASN A 38 9.97 -6.64 -12.39
N VAL A 39 11.05 -5.87 -12.40
CA VAL A 39 11.29 -4.78 -11.46
C VAL A 39 11.65 -3.55 -12.27
N THR A 40 10.82 -2.53 -12.19
CA THR A 40 11.03 -1.25 -12.89
C THR A 40 10.92 -0.10 -11.91
N ASP A 41 11.43 1.07 -12.26
CA ASP A 41 11.23 2.25 -11.43
C ASP A 41 9.81 2.80 -11.60
N ALA A 42 9.18 3.22 -10.50
CA ALA A 42 7.91 3.92 -10.57
C ALA A 42 8.13 5.29 -11.23
N VAL A 43 7.22 5.70 -12.11
CA VAL A 43 7.42 6.87 -12.96
C VAL A 43 6.87 8.11 -12.27
N PHE A 44 7.74 9.08 -12.01
CA PHE A 44 7.36 10.34 -11.38
C PHE A 44 6.49 11.24 -12.30
N ARG A 45 5.51 11.92 -11.70
CA ARG A 45 4.65 12.94 -12.33
C ARG A 45 4.67 14.24 -11.52
N PRO A 46 5.24 15.32 -12.08
CA PRO A 46 5.47 16.58 -11.35
C PRO A 46 4.25 17.53 -11.38
N TYR A 47 3.04 17.00 -11.46
CA TYR A 47 1.83 17.82 -11.56
C TYR A 47 0.70 17.22 -10.71
N SER A 48 -0.23 18.07 -10.31
CA SER A 48 -1.35 17.66 -9.47
C SER A 48 -2.46 17.01 -10.29
N LEU A 49 -3.08 15.97 -9.71
CA LEU A 49 -4.32 15.38 -10.17
C LEU A 49 -5.46 15.84 -9.26
N ASN A 50 -6.37 16.66 -9.80
CA ASN A 50 -7.57 17.19 -9.13
C ASN A 50 -7.32 17.88 -7.77
N GLY A 51 -6.09 18.35 -7.50
CA GLY A 51 -5.74 18.98 -6.22
C GLY A 51 -5.63 18.01 -5.03
N LEU A 52 -5.89 16.72 -5.23
CA LEU A 52 -5.88 15.69 -4.17
C LEU A 52 -4.58 14.89 -4.15
N MET A 53 -3.96 14.72 -5.32
CA MET A 53 -2.61 14.20 -5.45
C MET A 53 -1.75 15.35 -5.98
N SER A 54 -0.75 15.79 -5.23
CA SER A 54 0.03 16.98 -5.56
C SER A 54 1.13 16.67 -6.56
N HIS A 55 1.87 15.59 -6.29
CA HIS A 55 2.91 15.03 -7.15
C HIS A 55 2.91 13.54 -6.89
N TYR A 56 2.94 12.70 -7.91
CA TYR A 56 2.66 11.29 -7.69
C TYR A 56 3.56 10.40 -8.54
N ILE A 57 3.63 9.13 -8.15
CA ILE A 57 4.30 8.10 -8.94
C ILE A 57 3.26 7.22 -9.63
N ILE A 58 3.58 6.79 -10.84
CA ILE A 58 2.76 5.86 -11.62
C ILE A 58 3.47 4.52 -11.74
N GLY A 59 2.69 3.45 -11.60
CA GLY A 59 3.04 2.11 -12.03
C GLY A 59 2.08 1.65 -13.12
N ASP A 60 2.60 0.94 -14.10
CA ASP A 60 1.81 0.21 -15.09
C ASP A 60 2.28 -1.24 -15.17
N ASP A 61 1.39 -2.10 -15.64
CA ASP A 61 1.78 -3.43 -16.08
C ASP A 61 1.84 -3.49 -17.62
N LYS A 62 2.88 -4.15 -18.12
CA LYS A 62 3.04 -4.45 -19.55
C LYS A 62 2.85 -5.93 -19.86
N VAL A 63 2.68 -6.79 -18.84
CA VAL A 63 2.67 -8.25 -18.98
C VAL A 63 1.51 -8.88 -18.21
N ILE A 64 0.40 -9.07 -18.91
CA ILE A 64 -0.77 -9.78 -18.37
C ILE A 64 -0.45 -11.29 -18.29
N ASN A 65 -0.36 -11.85 -17.08
CA ASN A 65 -0.26 -13.29 -16.86
C ASN A 65 -1.56 -13.82 -16.24
N VAL A 66 -2.57 -14.09 -17.07
CA VAL A 66 -3.86 -14.63 -16.60
C VAL A 66 -3.72 -16.10 -16.17
N ASP A 67 -4.21 -16.46 -14.98
CA ASP A 67 -4.47 -17.87 -14.64
C ASP A 67 -5.68 -18.37 -15.47
N SER A 68 -5.42 -19.29 -16.39
CA SER A 68 -6.42 -19.85 -17.30
C SER A 68 -7.58 -20.56 -16.61
N LYS A 69 -7.47 -20.93 -15.32
CA LYS A 69 -8.54 -21.58 -14.55
C LYS A 69 -9.40 -20.61 -13.74
N ARG A 70 -8.81 -19.56 -13.15
CA ARG A 70 -9.51 -18.63 -12.24
C ARG A 70 -9.81 -17.26 -12.86
N LYS A 71 -9.18 -16.95 -14.00
CA LYS A 71 -9.20 -15.65 -14.67
C LYS A 71 -8.67 -14.48 -13.82
N ASP A 72 -8.06 -14.77 -12.68
CA ASP A 72 -7.31 -13.80 -11.89
C ASP A 72 -5.89 -13.68 -12.46
N ASP A 73 -5.25 -12.53 -12.25
CA ASP A 73 -3.84 -12.41 -12.58
C ASP A 73 -3.01 -13.29 -11.66
N SER A 74 -2.20 -14.17 -12.28
CA SER A 74 -1.43 -15.20 -11.58
C SER A 74 -0.27 -14.62 -10.76
N ASN A 75 0.11 -13.37 -11.05
CA ASN A 75 1.04 -12.58 -10.27
C ASN A 75 0.47 -11.16 -10.21
N LEU A 76 0.53 -10.56 -9.02
CA LEU A 76 0.12 -9.18 -8.82
C LEU A 76 1.36 -8.29 -8.76
N TRP A 77 1.24 -7.06 -9.24
CA TRP A 77 2.27 -6.05 -9.07
C TRP A 77 1.98 -5.02 -7.97
N TYR A 78 3.05 -4.44 -7.44
CA TYR A 78 3.05 -3.56 -6.28
C TYR A 78 3.99 -2.38 -6.46
N PHE A 79 3.63 -1.24 -5.88
CA PHE A 79 4.59 -0.20 -5.53
C PHE A 79 5.43 -0.68 -4.35
N SER A 80 6.74 -0.76 -4.50
CA SER A 80 7.66 -1.28 -3.50
C SER A 80 8.68 -0.25 -3.08
N LYS A 81 8.88 -0.14 -1.77
CA LYS A 81 9.93 0.66 -1.15
C LYS A 81 10.81 -0.24 -0.29
N GLN A 82 12.11 -0.20 -0.55
CA GLN A 82 13.10 -0.84 0.30
C GLN A 82 13.65 0.16 1.32
N PHE A 83 13.99 -0.37 2.49
CA PHE A 83 14.48 0.40 3.62
C PHE A 83 15.88 -0.08 4.02
N PRO A 84 16.70 0.80 4.63
CA PRO A 84 17.98 0.41 5.20
C PRO A 84 17.78 -0.59 6.34
N THR A 85 18.87 -1.25 6.73
CA THR A 85 18.88 -2.12 7.90
C THR A 85 18.45 -1.34 9.15
N ASN A 86 17.66 -1.99 10.03
CA ASN A 86 17.12 -1.43 11.29
C ASN A 86 16.02 -0.36 11.15
N PHE A 87 15.39 -0.20 9.98
CA PHE A 87 14.19 0.64 9.87
C PHE A 87 13.02 0.01 10.65
N SER A 88 12.41 0.76 11.57
CA SER A 88 11.40 0.24 12.49
C SER A 88 10.09 1.00 12.39
N LEU A 89 9.00 0.25 12.24
CA LEU A 89 7.61 0.71 12.28
C LEU A 89 6.86 0.19 13.52
N LYS A 90 7.58 -0.38 14.50
CA LYS A 90 6.98 -1.07 15.66
C LYS A 90 6.02 -0.21 16.49
N ASN A 91 6.26 1.10 16.51
CA ASN A 91 5.47 2.07 17.28
C ASN A 91 4.51 2.88 16.41
N SER A 92 4.43 2.56 15.11
CA SER A 92 3.48 3.22 14.21
C SER A 92 2.06 2.80 14.56
N SER A 93 1.16 3.76 14.52
CA SER A 93 -0.28 3.65 14.75
C SER A 93 -1.09 3.64 13.45
N ILE A 94 -0.57 4.27 12.39
CA ILE A 94 -1.28 4.51 11.14
C ILE A 94 -0.35 4.36 9.93
N PHE A 95 -0.92 3.81 8.86
CA PHE A 95 -0.35 3.82 7.52
C PHE A 95 -1.41 4.38 6.59
N SER A 96 -1.17 5.54 5.97
CA SER A 96 -2.05 6.07 4.94
C SER A 96 -1.35 6.35 3.62
N PHE A 97 -2.15 6.41 2.55
CA PHE A 97 -1.71 6.80 1.21
C PHE A 97 -2.91 7.19 0.36
N THR A 98 -2.67 7.98 -0.68
CA THR A 98 -3.67 8.33 -1.69
C THR A 98 -3.40 7.55 -2.97
N MET A 99 -4.44 7.00 -3.58
CA MET A 99 -4.32 6.22 -4.81
C MET A 99 -5.42 6.57 -5.80
N SER A 100 -5.10 6.45 -7.09
CA SER A 100 -6.07 6.56 -8.20
C SER A 100 -5.71 5.56 -9.28
N SER A 101 -6.71 5.09 -10.01
CA SER A 101 -6.51 4.38 -11.28
C SER A 101 -6.60 5.34 -12.46
N PHE A 102 -5.76 5.12 -13.47
CA PHE A 102 -5.82 5.75 -14.78
C PHE A 102 -6.36 4.79 -15.85
N SER A 103 -6.27 3.49 -15.60
CA SER A 103 -6.77 2.41 -16.45
C SER A 103 -6.98 1.18 -15.59
N GLY A 104 -8.07 0.44 -15.80
CA GLY A 104 -8.42 -0.78 -15.07
C GLY A 104 -9.92 -1.05 -15.12
N ASP A 105 -10.34 -2.30 -14.92
CA ASP A 105 -11.76 -2.68 -14.87
C ASP A 105 -12.20 -3.09 -13.46
N PHE A 106 -12.63 -2.11 -12.67
CA PHE A 106 -13.08 -2.30 -11.29
C PHE A 106 -14.40 -3.07 -11.16
N LYS A 107 -15.06 -3.44 -12.27
CA LYS A 107 -16.16 -4.42 -12.25
C LYS A 107 -15.63 -5.85 -12.11
N ASN A 108 -14.36 -6.07 -12.48
CA ASN A 108 -13.69 -7.36 -12.47
C ASN A 108 -12.39 -7.27 -11.62
N PRO A 109 -12.50 -7.06 -10.30
CA PRO A 109 -11.33 -6.97 -9.44
C PRO A 109 -10.60 -8.32 -9.32
N ASN A 110 -9.31 -8.26 -8.98
CA ASN A 110 -8.50 -9.42 -8.61
C ASN A 110 -9.00 -10.06 -7.29
N SER A 111 -8.33 -11.12 -6.83
CA SER A 111 -8.77 -11.89 -5.66
C SER A 111 -8.97 -10.99 -4.42
N PRO A 112 -10.08 -11.16 -3.65
CA PRO A 112 -10.28 -10.42 -2.42
C PRO A 112 -9.20 -10.74 -1.38
N LEU A 113 -8.54 -11.90 -1.46
CA LEU A 113 -7.47 -12.31 -0.55
C LEU A 113 -6.12 -11.64 -0.86
N SER A 114 -6.06 -10.77 -1.86
CA SER A 114 -4.85 -10.03 -2.20
C SER A 114 -4.42 -9.14 -1.04
N ALA A 115 -3.11 -8.98 -0.86
CA ALA A 115 -2.57 -8.05 0.12
C ALA A 115 -2.63 -6.63 -0.45
N LEU A 116 -3.28 -5.71 0.25
CA LEU A 116 -3.20 -4.26 -0.02
C LEU A 116 -1.81 -3.75 0.35
N ILE A 117 -1.36 -4.12 1.54
CA ILE A 117 -0.04 -3.77 2.06
C ILE A 117 0.67 -5.06 2.42
N ARG A 118 1.95 -5.15 2.06
CA ARG A 118 2.88 -6.19 2.48
C ARG A 118 4.01 -5.53 3.25
N VAL A 119 4.41 -6.13 4.36
CA VAL A 119 5.59 -5.69 5.12
C VAL A 119 6.49 -6.89 5.37
N THR A 120 7.73 -6.80 4.90
CA THR A 120 8.71 -7.87 5.02
C THR A 120 9.77 -7.49 6.05
N ASN A 121 10.08 -8.41 6.96
CA ASN A 121 11.16 -8.25 7.93
C ASN A 121 12.54 -8.54 7.31
N ASN A 122 13.55 -7.76 7.68
CA ASN A 122 14.92 -7.88 7.19
C ASN A 122 15.70 -9.05 7.81
N VAL A 123 15.36 -9.45 9.03
CA VAL A 123 16.10 -10.46 9.80
C VAL A 123 15.46 -11.84 9.64
N THR A 124 14.14 -11.93 9.86
CA THR A 124 13.41 -13.21 9.83
C THR A 124 12.88 -13.59 8.44
N ASN A 125 12.87 -12.65 7.49
CA ASN A 125 12.14 -12.74 6.22
C ASN A 125 10.64 -13.03 6.40
N GLU A 126 10.09 -12.83 7.59
CA GLU A 126 8.66 -12.95 7.84
C GLU A 126 7.91 -11.85 7.10
N LEU A 127 6.72 -12.20 6.61
CA LEU A 127 5.82 -11.35 5.85
C LEU A 127 4.50 -11.23 6.60
N ILE A 128 4.05 -10.00 6.82
CA ILE A 128 2.68 -9.70 7.24
C ILE A 128 1.97 -8.93 6.15
N ILE A 129 0.64 -9.09 6.10
CA ILE A 129 -0.19 -8.47 5.09
C ILE A 129 -1.41 -7.80 5.70
N PHE A 130 -1.82 -6.70 5.08
CA PHE A 130 -3.15 -6.11 5.27
C PHE A 130 -4.00 -6.49 4.06
N PRO A 131 -5.09 -7.25 4.21
CA PRO A 131 -5.84 -7.77 3.07
C PRO A 131 -6.81 -6.74 2.45
N VAL A 132 -7.11 -6.87 1.15
CA VAL A 132 -8.06 -5.98 0.44
C VAL A 132 -9.53 -6.32 0.69
N ASN A 133 -9.86 -7.40 1.42
CA ASN A 133 -11.20 -7.99 1.58
C ASN A 133 -12.35 -6.97 1.71
N HIS A 134 -12.20 -5.95 2.56
CA HIS A 134 -13.24 -4.96 2.86
C HIS A 134 -13.23 -3.73 1.92
N LEU A 135 -12.19 -3.60 1.12
CA LEU A 135 -11.92 -2.44 0.26
C LEU A 135 -12.21 -2.75 -1.22
N ILE A 136 -12.03 -4.00 -1.64
CA ILE A 136 -12.10 -4.39 -3.05
C ILE A 136 -13.47 -4.16 -3.70
N LYS A 137 -14.55 -4.15 -2.90
CA LYS A 137 -15.91 -3.83 -3.38
C LYS A 137 -16.26 -2.35 -3.30
N LYS A 138 -15.42 -1.54 -2.66
CA LYS A 138 -15.67 -0.11 -2.40
C LYS A 138 -14.83 0.78 -3.31
N TYR A 139 -13.59 0.39 -3.56
CA TYR A 139 -12.70 1.13 -4.42
C TYR A 139 -13.06 0.89 -5.89
N ASN A 140 -13.28 1.96 -6.63
CA ASN A 140 -13.73 1.95 -8.03
C ASN A 140 -12.71 2.59 -8.98
N GLY A 141 -11.48 2.82 -8.51
CA GLY A 141 -10.42 3.48 -9.26
C GLY A 141 -10.41 5.01 -9.18
N SER A 142 -11.42 5.65 -8.58
CA SER A 142 -11.37 7.10 -8.33
C SER A 142 -10.32 7.47 -7.27
N ILE A 143 -9.84 8.70 -7.28
CA ILE A 143 -8.86 9.18 -6.29
C ILE A 143 -9.42 8.97 -4.88
N GLN A 144 -8.74 8.15 -4.08
CA GLN A 144 -9.17 7.80 -2.74
C GLN A 144 -7.98 7.74 -1.78
N GLU A 145 -8.17 8.26 -0.56
CA GLU A 145 -7.27 8.04 0.55
C GLU A 145 -7.58 6.72 1.26
N PHE A 146 -6.55 5.92 1.50
CA PHE A 146 -6.60 4.71 2.31
C PHE A 146 -5.95 5.00 3.66
N VAL A 147 -6.66 4.66 4.73
CA VAL A 147 -6.17 4.78 6.10
C VAL A 147 -6.21 3.40 6.74
N VAL A 148 -5.03 2.85 7.02
CA VAL A 148 -4.83 1.50 7.56
C VAL A 148 -4.33 1.59 9.01
N PRO A 149 -5.12 1.13 9.99
CA PRO A 149 -4.66 1.06 11.37
C PRO A 149 -3.57 -0.01 11.54
N MET A 150 -2.49 0.34 12.24
CA MET A 150 -1.38 -0.56 12.56
C MET A 150 -1.70 -1.41 13.80
N VAL A 151 -2.85 -2.09 13.77
CA VAL A 151 -3.35 -2.94 14.86
C VAL A 151 -3.35 -4.39 14.44
N HIS A 152 -2.62 -5.25 15.18
CA HIS A 152 -2.39 -6.65 14.81
C HIS A 152 -3.65 -7.45 14.41
N THR A 153 -4.83 -7.16 14.99
CA THR A 153 -6.11 -7.84 14.71
C THR A 153 -6.62 -7.64 13.28
N LEU A 154 -6.06 -6.69 12.53
CA LEU A 154 -6.44 -6.42 11.14
C LEU A 154 -5.41 -6.95 10.13
N TRP A 155 -4.28 -7.44 10.62
CA TRP A 155 -3.17 -7.93 9.82
C TRP A 155 -3.10 -9.45 9.91
N LEU A 156 -2.63 -10.07 8.83
CA LEU A 156 -2.51 -11.51 8.70
C LEU A 156 -1.07 -11.92 8.43
N ASN A 157 -0.75 -13.18 8.69
CA ASN A 157 0.48 -13.80 8.25
C ASN A 157 0.45 -13.93 6.72
N GLY A 158 1.49 -13.48 6.03
CA GLY A 158 1.51 -13.44 4.57
C GLY A 158 1.71 -14.78 3.87
N LEU A 159 2.10 -15.84 4.59
CA LEU A 159 2.29 -17.18 4.02
C LEU A 159 1.02 -18.02 4.08
N ASN A 160 0.31 -17.97 5.21
CA ASN A 160 -0.85 -18.84 5.47
C ASN A 160 -2.16 -18.08 5.69
N TYR A 161 -2.15 -16.74 5.60
CA TYR A 161 -3.32 -15.87 5.72
C TYR A 161 -4.08 -16.02 7.05
N THR A 162 -3.39 -16.47 8.11
CA THR A 162 -3.98 -16.60 9.45
C THR A 162 -3.75 -15.35 10.30
N GLN A 163 -4.61 -15.16 11.30
CA GLN A 163 -4.51 -14.06 12.25
C GLN A 163 -3.20 -14.14 13.05
N ILE A 164 -2.47 -13.02 13.14
CA ILE A 164 -1.23 -12.92 13.90
C ILE A 164 -1.47 -12.35 15.30
N GLY A 165 -0.64 -12.76 16.25
CA GLY A 165 -0.61 -12.19 17.60
C GLY A 165 0.23 -10.91 17.66
N VAL A 166 0.01 -10.10 18.71
CA VAL A 166 0.67 -8.81 18.90
C VAL A 166 2.21 -8.87 18.91
N ASN A 167 2.79 -9.92 19.51
CA ASN A 167 4.25 -10.06 19.59
C ASN A 167 4.86 -10.30 18.20
N HIS A 168 4.25 -11.19 17.41
CA HIS A 168 4.69 -11.47 16.05
C HIS A 168 4.56 -10.21 15.17
N PHE A 169 3.43 -9.51 15.23
CA PHE A 169 3.24 -8.25 14.52
C PHE A 169 4.33 -7.22 14.84
N LYS A 170 4.60 -6.99 16.14
CA LYS A 170 5.65 -6.05 16.57
C LYS A 170 7.06 -6.49 16.16
N ASN A 171 7.35 -7.78 16.15
CA ASN A 171 8.65 -8.30 15.73
C ASN A 171 8.90 -8.05 14.24
N VAL A 172 7.89 -8.28 13.40
CA VAL A 172 8.00 -8.02 11.96
C VAL A 172 8.23 -6.54 11.69
N LEU A 173 7.48 -5.67 12.39
CA LEU A 173 7.62 -4.22 12.26
C LEU A 173 8.92 -3.65 12.87
N GLN A 174 9.67 -4.40 13.67
CA GLN A 174 10.89 -3.88 14.31
C GLN A 174 12.06 -3.71 13.34
N ASN A 175 12.14 -4.53 12.29
CA ASN A 175 13.21 -4.50 11.31
C ASN A 175 12.62 -4.64 9.90
N VAL A 176 11.92 -3.61 9.43
CA VAL A 176 11.27 -3.61 8.12
C VAL A 176 12.33 -3.46 7.03
N LYS A 177 12.31 -4.41 6.09
CA LYS A 177 13.14 -4.40 4.88
C LYS A 177 12.43 -3.73 3.71
N GLN A 178 11.15 -4.04 3.57
CA GLN A 178 10.38 -3.69 2.39
C GLN A 178 8.92 -3.51 2.75
N ILE A 179 8.31 -2.51 2.11
CA ILE A 179 6.87 -2.30 2.10
C ILE A 179 6.41 -2.33 0.66
N ASP A 180 5.33 -3.07 0.42
CA ASP A 180 4.67 -3.11 -0.88
C ASP A 180 3.22 -2.65 -0.75
N ILE A 181 2.76 -1.80 -1.67
CA ILE A 181 1.37 -1.32 -1.78
C ILE A 181 0.81 -1.80 -3.11
N LEU A 182 -0.36 -2.44 -3.08
CA LEU A 182 -0.99 -3.06 -4.25
C LEU A 182 -1.24 -2.04 -5.36
N GLY A 183 -0.73 -2.34 -6.55
CA GLY A 183 -1.07 -1.62 -7.78
C GLY A 183 -1.98 -2.42 -8.72
N ASP A 184 -2.06 -3.73 -8.55
CA ASP A 184 -2.81 -4.63 -9.42
C ASP A 184 -4.18 -5.01 -8.83
N TRP A 185 -5.13 -4.07 -8.88
CA TRP A 185 -6.47 -4.20 -8.31
C TRP A 185 -7.44 -4.96 -9.20
N THR A 186 -7.28 -4.89 -10.51
CA THR A 186 -8.25 -5.37 -11.50
C THR A 186 -7.62 -6.39 -12.44
N ARG A 187 -8.45 -7.24 -13.04
CA ARG A 187 -7.97 -8.22 -14.00
C ARG A 187 -7.55 -7.53 -15.30
N GLY A 188 -6.32 -7.74 -15.75
CA GLY A 188 -5.81 -7.22 -17.03
C GLY A 188 -4.85 -6.03 -16.88
N ASN A 189 -4.83 -5.13 -17.87
CA ASN A 189 -3.88 -4.02 -17.84
C ASN A 189 -4.39 -2.87 -16.95
N GLU A 190 -3.62 -2.57 -15.92
CA GLU A 190 -3.90 -1.52 -14.97
C GLU A 190 -2.75 -0.49 -14.90
N THR A 191 -3.14 0.76 -14.70
CA THR A 191 -2.21 1.86 -14.45
C THR A 191 -2.68 2.60 -13.22
N MET A 192 -1.85 2.63 -12.18
CA MET A 192 -2.18 3.27 -10.90
C MET A 192 -1.25 4.44 -10.60
N GLY A 193 -1.79 5.43 -9.90
CA GLY A 193 -1.04 6.50 -9.25
C GLY A 193 -1.01 6.33 -7.74
N LEU A 194 0.12 6.62 -7.12
CA LEU A 194 0.31 6.61 -5.67
C LEU A 194 0.90 7.96 -5.22
N ASP A 195 0.36 8.52 -4.15
CA ASP A 195 0.80 9.77 -3.51
C ASP A 195 0.55 9.73 -1.99
N ASN A 196 1.04 10.73 -1.26
CA ASN A 196 0.77 11.02 0.14
C ASN A 196 1.01 9.82 1.06
N VAL A 197 2.07 9.03 0.83
CA VAL A 197 2.35 7.87 1.69
C VAL A 197 2.85 8.38 3.04
N LEU A 198 2.15 8.01 4.10
CA LEU A 198 2.43 8.43 5.47
C LEU A 198 2.42 7.20 6.38
N ILE A 199 3.43 7.10 7.23
CA ILE A 199 3.46 6.13 8.32
C ILE A 199 3.85 6.86 9.60
N GLY A 200 3.06 6.71 10.65
CA GLY A 200 3.34 7.27 11.97
C GLY A 200 2.58 6.58 13.07
#